data_AF-A0A960WV28-F1
#
_entry.id   AF-A0A960WV28-F1
#
_cell.length_a   1.000
_cell.length_b   1.000
_cell.length_c   1.000
_cell.angle_alpha   90.00
_cell.angle_beta   90.00
_cell.angle_gamma   90.00
#
_symmetry.space_group_name_H-M   'P 1'
#
loop_
_entity.id
_entity.type
_entity.pdbx_description
1 polymer ?
#
loop_
_entity_poly.entity_id
_entity_poly.type
_entity_poly.pdbx_seq_one_letter_code
_entity_poly.pdbx_strand_id
1 'polypeptide(L)'
;MREIYEISDRFIEAGDANGLLYEPLAGGLTYRRTRRYELDYEGDQASMEAFVKKTLLDEISQELHAGEDAALEGYSFALEYGMKPGALDLEKEAILSYYRGIPSPGFELKDLRIRQRIYLFGGKGDESGRFVRDLCNAAIHQWNVLPGHV
;
A
#
# COMPACT_ATOMS: atom_id res chain seq x y z
N MET A 1 -11.37 6.37 15.31
CA MET A 1 -11.67 5.20 14.45
C MET A 1 -10.47 4.98 13.54
N ARG A 2 -10.27 3.75 13.06
CA ARG A 2 -9.20 3.43 12.10
C ARG A 2 -9.83 2.74 10.90
N GLU A 3 -9.55 3.24 9.72
CA GLU A 3 -10.01 2.67 8.46
C GLU A 3 -8.82 2.44 7.53
N ILE A 4 -8.94 1.41 6.70
CA ILE A 4 -7.88 0.98 5.80
C ILE A 4 -8.45 0.88 4.41
N TYR A 5 -7.75 1.48 3.46
CA TYR A 5 -8.08 1.42 2.04
C TYR A 5 -6.85 1.02 1.26
N GLU A 6 -6.97 -0.05 0.48
CA GLU A 6 -5.96 -0.49 -0.45
C GLU A 6 -6.41 -0.21 -1.88
N ILE A 7 -5.56 0.50 -2.64
CA ILE A 7 -5.81 0.90 -4.02
C ILE A 7 -4.93 0.10 -4.97
N SER A 8 -5.56 -0.54 -5.95
CA SER A 8 -4.91 -1.34 -6.98
C SER A 8 -5.27 -0.85 -8.39
N ASP A 9 -4.37 -1.01 -9.36
CA ASP A 9 -4.61 -0.64 -10.75
C ASP A 9 -5.32 -1.76 -11.52
N ARG A 10 -6.45 -1.45 -12.19
CA ARG A 10 -7.27 -2.41 -12.94
C ARG A 10 -6.57 -3.01 -14.15
N PHE A 11 -5.83 -2.17 -14.86
CA PHE A 11 -5.31 -2.48 -16.20
C PHE A 11 -3.82 -2.85 -16.23
N ILE A 12 -3.16 -2.87 -15.07
CA ILE A 12 -1.74 -3.22 -14.97
C ILE A 12 -1.62 -4.73 -14.74
N GLU A 13 -1.04 -5.41 -15.71
CA GLU A 13 -0.63 -6.81 -15.62
C GLU A 13 0.53 -7.01 -14.65
N ALA A 14 0.71 -8.25 -14.18
CA ALA A 14 1.82 -8.58 -13.29
C ALA A 14 3.16 -8.42 -14.01
N GLY A 15 4.07 -7.65 -13.42
CA GLY A 15 5.42 -7.43 -13.93
C GLY A 15 6.38 -8.54 -13.54
N ASP A 16 7.54 -8.66 -14.21
CA ASP A 16 8.61 -9.57 -13.80
C ASP A 16 9.24 -9.11 -12.48
N ALA A 17 9.20 -9.96 -11.45
CA ALA A 17 9.73 -9.63 -10.13
C ALA A 17 11.26 -9.50 -10.11
N ASN A 18 11.97 -10.00 -11.13
CA ASN A 18 13.41 -9.77 -11.27
C ASN A 18 13.75 -8.29 -11.43
N GLY A 19 12.82 -7.47 -11.95
CA GLY A 19 12.99 -6.02 -12.04
C GLY A 19 13.04 -5.31 -10.68
N LEU A 20 12.71 -6.01 -9.59
CA LEU A 20 12.75 -5.49 -8.21
C LEU A 20 14.01 -5.89 -7.43
N LEU A 21 14.87 -6.73 -7.99
CA LEU A 21 16.00 -7.33 -7.28
C LEU A 21 17.34 -6.88 -7.89
N TYR A 22 18.39 -6.84 -7.07
CA TYR A 22 19.75 -6.61 -7.56
C TYR A 22 20.32 -7.83 -8.29
N GLU A 23 19.92 -9.02 -7.84
CA GLU A 23 20.26 -10.30 -8.45
C GLU A 23 18.97 -11.01 -8.88
N PRO A 24 18.83 -11.43 -10.14
CA PRO A 24 17.65 -12.17 -10.59
C PRO A 24 17.44 -13.51 -9.86
N LEU A 25 16.19 -13.94 -9.83
CA LEU A 25 15.74 -15.27 -9.42
C LEU A 25 15.55 -16.18 -10.63
N ALA A 26 15.92 -17.45 -10.49
CA ALA A 26 15.57 -18.46 -11.49
C ALA A 26 14.07 -18.82 -11.50
N GLY A 27 13.32 -18.39 -10.48
CA GLY A 27 11.98 -18.88 -10.14
C GLY A 27 10.78 -18.25 -10.87
N GLY A 28 10.99 -17.38 -11.86
CA GLY A 28 9.90 -16.81 -12.69
C GLY A 28 8.77 -16.14 -11.90
N LEU A 29 9.09 -15.45 -10.79
CA LEU A 29 8.12 -14.71 -10.01
C LEU A 29 7.58 -13.51 -10.80
N THR A 30 6.29 -13.24 -10.65
CA THR A 30 5.69 -11.98 -11.10
C THR A 30 5.18 -11.17 -9.92
N TYR A 31 4.96 -9.88 -10.11
CA TYR A 31 4.49 -9.01 -9.04
C TYR A 31 3.39 -8.04 -9.48
N ARG A 32 2.54 -7.67 -8.53
CA ARG A 32 1.66 -6.50 -8.62
C ARG A 32 1.86 -5.61 -7.41
N ARG A 33 1.71 -4.30 -7.60
CA ARG A 33 1.88 -3.30 -6.54
C ARG A 33 0.54 -2.61 -6.27
N THR A 34 0.28 -2.37 -5.01
CA THR A 34 -0.85 -1.57 -4.53
C THR A 34 -0.35 -0.54 -3.51
N ARG A 35 -1.19 0.46 -3.21
CA ARG A 35 -0.97 1.40 -2.12
C ARG A 35 -2.02 1.22 -1.05
N ARG A 36 -1.60 1.16 0.21
CA ARG A 36 -2.46 1.02 1.37
C ARG A 36 -2.41 2.30 2.18
N TYR A 37 -3.57 2.89 2.41
CA TYR A 37 -3.79 4.08 3.22
C TYR A 37 -4.47 3.66 4.51
N GLU A 38 -3.84 3.96 5.64
CA GLU A 38 -4.40 3.74 6.97
C GLU A 38 -4.71 5.10 7.58
N LEU A 39 -5.99 5.36 7.89
CA LEU A 39 -6.46 6.63 8.38
C LEU A 39 -6.98 6.47 9.81
N ASP A 40 -6.35 7.18 10.74
CA ASP A 40 -6.89 7.35 12.09
C ASP A 40 -7.67 8.68 12.11
N TYR A 41 -8.96 8.63 12.44
CA TYR A 41 -9.84 9.82 12.37
C TYR A 41 -10.97 9.83 13.41
N GLU A 42 -11.58 10.99 13.59
CA GLU A 42 -12.80 11.23 14.37
C GLU A 42 -13.89 11.88 13.50
N GLY A 43 -15.16 11.77 13.88
CA GLY A 43 -16.28 12.38 13.15
C GLY A 43 -16.96 11.43 12.16
N ASP A 44 -17.43 11.95 11.04
CA ASP A 44 -18.29 11.20 10.10
C ASP A 44 -17.48 10.31 9.14
N GLN A 45 -17.78 9.00 9.15
CA GLN A 45 -17.14 8.01 8.29
C GLN A 45 -17.43 8.25 6.81
N ALA A 46 -18.66 8.65 6.46
CA ALA A 46 -19.04 8.85 5.06
C ALA A 46 -18.25 10.02 4.43
N SER A 47 -18.06 11.10 5.18
CA SER A 47 -17.21 12.23 4.78
C SER A 47 -15.75 11.84 4.61
N MET A 48 -15.22 10.99 5.49
CA MET A 48 -13.85 10.45 5.39
C MET A 48 -13.69 9.56 4.14
N GLU A 49 -14.64 8.66 3.89
CA GLU A 49 -14.62 7.80 2.70
C GLU A 49 -14.74 8.62 1.40
N ALA A 50 -15.57 9.65 1.40
CA ALA A 50 -15.68 10.58 0.27
C ALA A 50 -14.37 11.32 0.01
N PHE A 51 -13.65 11.72 1.06
CA PHE A 51 -12.31 12.30 0.94
C PHE A 51 -11.32 11.33 0.30
N VAL A 52 -11.30 10.06 0.76
CA VAL A 52 -10.43 9.02 0.20
C VAL A 52 -10.71 8.81 -1.29
N LYS A 53 -11.97 8.59 -1.66
CA LYS A 53 -12.38 8.37 -3.07
C LYS A 53 -12.03 9.56 -3.96
N LYS A 54 -12.22 10.79 -3.47
CA LYS A 54 -11.93 11.99 -4.24
C LYS A 54 -10.43 12.26 -4.39
N THR A 55 -9.63 11.95 -3.37
CA THR A 55 -8.24 12.44 -3.27
C THR A 55 -7.22 11.38 -3.68
N LEU A 56 -7.51 10.11 -3.40
CA LEU A 56 -6.53 9.02 -3.49
C LEU A 56 -6.82 8.03 -4.61
N LEU A 57 -8.06 7.99 -5.11
CA LEU A 57 -8.54 7.02 -6.08
C LEU A 57 -8.76 7.66 -7.45
N ASP A 58 -8.20 7.07 -8.49
CA ASP A 58 -8.69 7.27 -9.86
C ASP A 58 -9.77 6.22 -10.18
N GLU A 59 -11.04 6.65 -10.16
CA GLU A 59 -12.19 5.76 -10.36
C GLU A 59 -12.22 5.04 -11.72
N ILE A 60 -11.48 5.53 -12.71
CA ILE A 60 -11.41 4.95 -14.04
C ILE A 60 -10.43 3.78 -14.05
N SER A 61 -9.21 4.00 -13.56
CA SER A 61 -8.10 3.06 -13.70
C SER A 61 -7.84 2.21 -12.47
N GLN A 62 -8.48 2.50 -11.33
CA GLN A 62 -8.17 1.88 -10.04
C GLN A 62 -9.39 1.31 -9.31
N GLU A 63 -9.13 0.37 -8.43
CA GLU A 63 -10.09 -0.22 -7.50
C GLU A 63 -9.71 0.09 -6.06
N LEU A 64 -10.73 0.31 -5.23
CA LEU A 64 -10.61 0.56 -3.80
C LEU A 64 -11.10 -0.68 -3.05
N HIS A 65 -10.20 -1.33 -2.32
CA HIS A 65 -10.51 -2.40 -1.39
C HIS A 65 -10.48 -1.84 0.03
N ALA A 66 -11.61 -1.90 0.73
CA ALA A 66 -11.71 -1.44 2.12
C ALA A 66 -11.50 -2.62 3.08
N GLY A 67 -10.75 -2.39 4.16
CA GLY A 67 -10.52 -3.36 5.22
C GLY A 67 -9.07 -3.83 5.35
N GLU A 68 -8.85 -4.80 6.24
CA GLU A 68 -7.51 -5.30 6.54
C GLU A 68 -7.00 -6.34 5.54
N ASP A 69 -7.92 -7.01 4.85
CA ASP A 69 -7.65 -8.11 3.95
C ASP A 69 -6.83 -7.67 2.72
N ALA A 70 -6.25 -8.65 2.06
CA ALA A 70 -5.49 -8.42 0.83
C ALA A 70 -6.44 -8.02 -0.31
N ALA A 71 -6.11 -6.93 -1.01
CA ALA A 71 -6.85 -6.53 -2.21
C ALA A 71 -6.69 -7.51 -3.38
N LEU A 72 -5.59 -8.28 -3.41
CA LEU A 72 -5.32 -9.27 -4.44
C LEU A 72 -5.18 -10.67 -3.81
N GLU A 73 -5.73 -11.67 -4.47
CA GLU A 73 -5.69 -13.07 -4.05
C GLU A 73 -4.68 -13.89 -4.88
N GLY A 74 -4.34 -15.11 -4.43
CA GLY A 74 -3.49 -16.05 -5.18
C GLY A 74 -1.99 -15.73 -5.19
N TYR A 75 -1.56 -14.78 -4.36
CA TYR A 75 -0.14 -14.47 -4.16
C TYR A 75 0.53 -15.51 -3.26
N SER A 76 1.82 -15.75 -3.49
CA SER A 76 2.65 -16.64 -2.66
C SER A 76 3.08 -15.97 -1.35
N PHE A 77 3.46 -14.69 -1.43
CA PHE A 77 3.66 -13.80 -0.28
C PHE A 77 3.49 -12.35 -0.73
N ALA A 78 3.26 -11.44 0.22
CA ALA A 78 3.26 -10.01 -0.04
C ALA A 78 4.24 -9.28 0.88
N LEU A 79 5.02 -8.36 0.30
CA LEU A 79 5.87 -7.44 1.06
C LEU A 79 5.12 -6.13 1.23
N GLU A 80 4.75 -5.81 2.46
CA GLU A 80 4.19 -4.51 2.82
C GLU A 80 5.27 -3.66 3.47
N TYR A 81 5.53 -2.45 2.98
CA TYR A 81 6.47 -1.52 3.61
C TYR A 81 6.00 -0.08 3.50
N GLY A 82 6.43 0.74 4.46
CA GLY A 82 6.14 2.17 4.48
C GLY A 82 7.13 2.90 5.37
N MET A 83 6.99 4.22 5.44
CA MET A 83 7.89 5.05 6.24
C MET A 83 7.74 4.73 7.74
N LYS A 84 8.87 4.69 8.47
CA LYS A 84 8.89 4.62 9.92
C LYS A 84 8.25 5.88 10.53
N PRO A 85 7.65 5.78 11.73
CA PRO A 85 7.23 6.97 12.46
C PRO A 85 8.38 7.98 12.60
N GLY A 86 8.10 9.24 12.26
CA GLY A 86 9.08 10.33 12.29
C GLY A 86 9.96 10.47 11.04
N ALA A 87 9.93 9.53 10.10
CA ALA A 87 10.55 9.70 8.80
C ALA A 87 9.66 10.58 7.90
N LEU A 88 10.26 11.43 7.06
CA LEU A 88 9.54 12.33 6.17
C LEU A 88 8.90 11.54 5.02
N ASP A 89 7.58 11.63 4.91
CA ASP A 89 6.80 11.08 3.81
C ASP A 89 6.14 12.24 3.04
N LEU A 90 6.68 12.58 1.86
CA LEU A 90 6.20 13.72 1.08
C LEU A 90 4.79 13.50 0.51
N GLU A 91 4.39 12.25 0.24
CA GLU A 91 3.03 11.94 -0.22
C GLU A 91 2.04 12.19 0.93
N LYS A 92 2.35 11.70 2.14
CA LYS A 92 1.59 12.00 3.35
C LYS A 92 1.45 13.50 3.58
N GLU A 93 2.56 14.24 3.53
CA GLU A 93 2.53 15.69 3.78
C GLU A 93 1.69 16.45 2.74
N ALA A 94 1.75 16.06 1.46
CA ALA A 94 0.92 16.65 0.42
C ALA A 94 -0.58 16.40 0.66
N ILE A 95 -0.96 15.17 1.02
CA ILE A 95 -2.36 14.80 1.33
C ILE A 95 -2.85 15.56 2.57
N LEU A 96 -2.05 15.63 3.63
CA LEU A 96 -2.40 16.36 4.85
C LEU A 96 -2.48 17.88 4.61
N SER A 97 -1.63 18.42 3.75
CA SER A 97 -1.70 19.82 3.34
C SER A 97 -3.00 20.11 2.58
N TYR A 98 -3.37 19.25 1.62
CA TYR A 98 -4.64 19.35 0.90
C TYR A 98 -5.84 19.27 1.85
N TYR A 99 -5.86 18.28 2.75
CA TYR A 99 -6.90 18.09 3.74
C TYR A 99 -7.10 19.33 4.65
N ARG A 100 -6.01 19.92 5.15
CA ARG A 100 -6.05 21.16 5.96
C ARG A 100 -6.65 22.36 5.21
N GLY A 101 -6.65 22.33 3.87
CA GLY A 101 -7.25 23.36 3.03
C GLY A 101 -8.76 23.20 2.81
N ILE A 102 -9.38 22.08 3.23
CA ILE A 102 -10.80 21.81 3.03
C ILE A 102 -11.63 22.52 4.11
N PRO A 103 -12.55 23.43 3.76
CA PRO A 103 -13.47 24.02 4.74
C PRO A 103 -14.47 22.96 5.23
N SER A 104 -14.58 22.79 6.55
CA SER A 104 -15.57 21.91 7.20
C SER A 104 -15.61 20.49 6.60
N PRO A 105 -14.52 19.70 6.69
CA PRO A 105 -14.41 18.40 6.01
C PRO A 105 -15.37 17.32 6.53
N GLY A 106 -16.10 17.55 7.62
CA GLY A 106 -17.04 16.58 8.21
C GLY A 106 -16.40 15.51 9.11
N PHE A 107 -15.07 15.43 9.12
CA PHE A 107 -14.29 14.55 9.98
C PHE A 107 -12.98 15.24 10.40
N GLU A 108 -12.29 14.70 11.40
CA GLU A 108 -10.95 15.12 11.80
C GLU A 108 -9.94 14.00 11.54
N LEU A 109 -9.03 14.20 10.58
CA LEU A 109 -7.92 13.29 10.32
C LEU A 109 -6.81 13.46 11.38
N LYS A 110 -6.56 12.42 12.18
CA LYS A 110 -5.56 12.41 13.27
C LYS A 110 -4.22 11.87 12.81
N ASP A 111 -4.22 10.79 12.02
CA ASP A 111 -3.01 10.25 11.41
C ASP A 111 -3.32 9.63 10.05
N LEU A 112 -2.31 9.67 9.17
CA LEU A 112 -2.31 9.03 7.87
C LEU A 112 -1.02 8.23 7.74
N ARG A 113 -1.13 6.94 7.45
CA ARG A 113 0.02 6.08 7.13
C ARG A 113 -0.15 5.55 5.72
N ILE A 114 0.90 5.66 4.92
CA ILE A 114 0.93 5.17 3.55
C ILE A 114 1.92 4.02 3.49
N ARG A 115 1.48 2.91 2.91
CA ARG A 115 2.31 1.74 2.68
C ARG A 115 2.20 1.30 1.23
N GLN A 116 3.29 0.79 0.69
CA GLN A 116 3.27 0.00 -0.53
C GLN A 116 3.13 -1.47 -0.16
N ARG A 117 2.26 -2.18 -0.88
CA ARG A 117 2.16 -3.64 -0.78
C ARG A 117 2.48 -4.24 -2.14
N ILE A 118 3.46 -5.12 -2.16
CA ILE A 118 3.92 -5.81 -3.36
C ILE A 118 3.51 -7.27 -3.21
N TYR A 119 2.57 -7.71 -4.02
CA TYR A 119 2.14 -9.09 -4.11
C TYR A 119 3.06 -9.84 -5.06
N LEU A 120 3.60 -10.97 -4.63
CA LEU A 120 4.45 -11.83 -5.45
C LEU A 120 3.70 -13.12 -5.77
N PHE A 121 3.66 -13.48 -7.04
CA PHE A 121 2.91 -14.62 -7.56
C PHE A 121 3.85 -15.69 -8.12
N GLY A 122 3.52 -16.95 -7.86
CA GLY A 122 4.27 -18.12 -8.34
C GLY A 122 5.49 -18.45 -7.47
N GLY A 123 6.55 -18.97 -8.10
CA GLY A 123 7.80 -19.32 -7.44
C GLY A 123 7.77 -20.65 -6.68
N LYS A 124 8.92 -21.01 -6.10
CA LYS A 124 9.12 -22.22 -5.29
C LYS A 124 9.89 -21.84 -4.03
N GLY A 125 9.22 -21.85 -2.88
CA GLY A 125 9.83 -21.53 -1.59
C GLY A 125 9.74 -20.05 -1.20
N ASP A 126 10.29 -19.73 -0.03
CA ASP A 126 10.29 -18.39 0.54
C ASP A 126 11.50 -17.57 0.07
N GLU A 127 11.26 -16.63 -0.84
CA GLU A 127 12.26 -15.68 -1.35
C GLU A 127 12.13 -14.30 -0.68
N SER A 128 11.24 -14.14 0.31
CA SER A 128 10.86 -12.83 0.87
C SER A 128 12.04 -12.03 1.42
N GLY A 129 13.03 -12.70 2.02
CA GLY A 129 14.23 -12.08 2.55
C GLY A 129 15.03 -11.28 1.51
N ARG A 130 15.06 -11.73 0.26
CA ARG A 130 15.74 -11.00 -0.84
C ARG A 130 15.01 -9.72 -1.20
N PHE A 131 13.68 -9.79 -1.31
CA PHE A 131 12.84 -8.62 -1.59
C PHE A 131 12.91 -7.60 -0.47
N VAL A 132 12.89 -8.03 0.79
CA VAL A 132 13.09 -7.14 1.95
C VAL A 132 14.44 -6.42 1.83
N ARG A 133 15.53 -7.16 1.62
CA ARG A 133 16.88 -6.59 1.53
C ARG A 133 17.02 -5.58 0.39
N ASP A 134 16.45 -5.87 -0.78
CA ASP A 134 16.67 -5.08 -1.98
C ASP A 134 15.70 -3.89 -2.09
N LEU A 135 14.49 -3.98 -1.52
CA LEU A 135 13.46 -2.93 -1.59
C LEU A 135 13.34 -2.07 -0.33
N CYS A 136 13.68 -2.60 0.84
CA CYS A 136 13.51 -1.89 2.10
C CYS A 136 14.82 -1.23 2.53
N ASN A 137 14.78 0.07 2.76
CA ASN A 137 15.85 0.76 3.45
C ASN A 137 15.62 0.67 4.98
N ALA A 138 16.47 -0.09 5.68
CA ALA A 138 16.35 -0.32 7.12
C ALA A 138 16.37 0.95 7.98
N ALA A 139 16.95 2.06 7.49
CA ALA A 139 16.97 3.32 8.23
C ALA A 139 15.58 3.99 8.27
N ILE A 140 14.83 3.92 7.16
CA ILE A 140 13.62 4.73 6.97
C ILE A 140 12.33 3.93 6.79
N HIS A 141 12.41 2.67 6.38
CA HIS A 141 11.23 1.82 6.17
C HIS A 141 10.97 0.88 7.35
N GLN A 142 9.70 0.67 7.65
CA GLN A 142 9.19 -0.48 8.39
C GLN A 142 8.48 -1.40 7.40
N TRP A 143 8.55 -2.71 7.61
CA TRP A 143 7.96 -3.69 6.70
C TRP A 143 7.36 -4.89 7.43
N ASN A 144 6.46 -5.58 6.74
CA ASN A 144 5.91 -6.85 7.13
C ASN A 144 5.85 -7.78 5.91
N VAL A 145 6.08 -9.07 6.12
CA VAL A 145 5.89 -10.10 5.10
C VAL A 145 4.61 -10.84 5.44
N LEU A 146 3.63 -10.77 4.53
CA LEU A 146 2.36 -11.45 4.67
C LEU A 146 2.44 -12.79 3.93
N PRO A 147 2.19 -13.92 4.60
CA PRO A 147 2.12 -15.20 3.92
C PRO A 147 0.95 -15.22 2.93
N GLY A 148 1.13 -15.87 1.80
CA GLY A 148 0.03 -16.20 0.90
C GLY A 148 -0.86 -17.29 1.47
N HIS A 149 -2.16 -17.18 1.24
CA HIS A 149 -3.08 -18.30 1.42
C HIS A 149 -3.21 -18.98 0.05
N VAL A 150 -2.38 -20.00 -0.17
CA VAL A 150 -2.45 -20.87 -1.37
C VAL A 150 -3.47 -21.98 -1.14
#